data_AF-A0A7L2A1Z6-F1
#
_entry.id   AF-A0A7L2A1Z6-F1
#
_cell.length_a   1.000
_cell.length_b   1.000
_cell.length_c   1.000
_cell.angle_alpha   90.00
_cell.angle_beta   90.00
_cell.angle_gamma   90.00
#
_symmetry.space_group_name_H-M   'P 1'
#
loop_
_entity.id
_entity.type
_entity.pdbx_description
1 polymer ?
#
loop_
_entity_poly.entity_id
_entity_poly.type
_entity_poly.pdbx_seq_one_letter_code
_entity_poly.pdbx_strand_id
1 'polypeptide(L)'
;GRGSGGAMESAAKGGYVLANLAEVVERVLGFLPTKALLRAACVCRLWRECARRTLRTRQRIAWVSALEPGPAENHALVRALARELEKVHVLPQTVLYIADAETFSGHEECHEQKKARKRNSKETALALEKLLPKRCQVLGLVTPGIVVTPMGSSSNQPQEIEEGEAGFALLFPKIDGVKIHTFHFSKDVKNRVFDESKFAEAGLKNNPDLRVVLLFGYNSWKTGATRFLHQIVNPLNEKSIILAGGQVESFTSLTSE
;
A
#
# COMPACT_ATOMS: atom_id res chain seq x y z
N GLY A 1 19.90 34.16 -42.19
CA GLY A 1 19.81 33.15 -41.12
C GLY A 1 20.89 33.41 -40.08
N ARG A 2 20.54 33.96 -38.92
CA ARG A 2 21.43 34.13 -37.76
C ARG A 2 20.55 33.85 -36.52
N GLY A 3 20.59 32.62 -36.02
CA GLY A 3 19.76 32.21 -34.89
C GLY A 3 20.15 30.89 -34.22
N SER A 4 21.01 30.05 -34.83
CA SER A 4 21.32 28.73 -34.27
C SER A 4 22.49 28.70 -33.28
N GLY A 5 23.34 29.74 -33.23
CA GLY A 5 24.53 29.75 -32.37
C GLY A 5 24.23 29.89 -30.87
N GLY A 6 23.27 30.75 -30.49
CA GLY A 6 22.94 31.00 -29.08
C GLY A 6 22.25 29.82 -28.39
N ALA A 7 21.43 29.06 -29.12
CA ALA A 7 20.75 27.88 -28.57
C ALA A 7 21.71 26.70 -28.32
N MET A 8 22.72 26.53 -29.17
CA MET A 8 23.72 25.47 -29.04
C MET A 8 24.68 25.75 -27.87
N GLU A 9 25.04 27.03 -27.66
CA GLU A 9 25.88 27.44 -26.52
C GLU A 9 25.14 27.37 -25.18
N SER A 10 23.84 27.70 -25.15
CA SER A 10 23.02 27.56 -23.92
C SER A 10 22.77 26.08 -23.58
N ALA A 11 22.59 25.22 -24.58
CA ALA A 11 22.46 23.77 -24.39
C ALA A 11 23.76 23.16 -23.84
N ALA A 12 24.92 23.61 -24.32
CA ALA A 12 26.22 23.19 -23.79
C ALA A 12 26.43 23.61 -22.32
N LYS A 13 26.04 24.85 -21.97
CA LYS A 13 26.09 25.35 -20.58
C LYS A 13 25.11 24.61 -19.67
N GLY A 14 23.89 24.34 -20.13
CA GLY A 14 22.89 23.55 -19.40
C GLY A 14 23.34 22.11 -19.15
N GLY A 15 23.91 21.45 -20.17
CA GLY A 15 24.49 20.12 -20.05
C GLY A 15 25.64 20.06 -19.05
N TYR A 16 26.52 21.08 -19.05
CA TYR A 16 27.62 21.19 -18.10
C TYR A 16 27.14 21.34 -16.65
N VAL A 17 26.12 22.17 -16.41
CA VAL A 17 25.50 22.36 -15.08
C VAL A 17 24.89 21.04 -14.58
N LEU A 18 24.13 20.35 -15.42
CA LEU A 18 23.50 19.07 -15.08
C LEU A 18 24.49 17.91 -14.92
N ALA A 19 25.72 18.06 -15.40
CA ALA A 19 26.79 17.07 -15.26
C ALA A 19 27.66 17.28 -14.01
N ASN A 20 27.73 18.51 -13.47
CA ASN A 20 28.71 18.88 -12.44
C ASN A 20 28.12 19.45 -11.15
N LEU A 21 26.91 20.04 -11.17
CA LEU A 21 26.32 20.68 -9.99
C LEU A 21 25.26 19.81 -9.32
N ALA A 22 25.67 19.08 -8.28
CA ALA A 22 24.82 18.17 -7.52
C ALA A 22 23.54 18.84 -6.99
N GLU A 23 23.64 20.04 -6.43
CA GLU A 23 22.51 20.77 -5.85
C GLU A 23 21.42 21.09 -6.89
N VAL A 24 21.84 21.49 -8.10
CA VAL A 24 20.92 21.77 -9.21
C VAL A 24 20.25 20.49 -9.67
N VAL A 25 21.03 19.41 -9.85
CA VAL A 25 20.51 18.09 -10.23
C VAL A 25 19.51 17.60 -9.18
N GLU A 26 19.83 17.66 -7.89
CA GLU A 26 18.92 17.26 -6.81
C GLU A 26 17.63 18.05 -6.82
N ARG A 27 17.69 19.36 -7.06
CA ARG A 27 16.49 20.20 -7.11
C ARG A 27 15.59 19.85 -8.30
N VAL A 28 16.18 19.60 -9.48
CA VAL A 28 15.45 19.14 -10.68
C VAL A 28 14.82 17.77 -10.44
N LEU A 29 15.61 16.82 -9.94
CA LEU A 29 15.15 15.46 -9.62
C LEU A 29 14.07 15.47 -8.52
N GLY A 30 14.11 16.45 -7.62
CA GLY A 30 13.11 16.66 -6.57
C GLY A 30 11.66 16.74 -7.08
N PHE A 31 11.45 17.21 -8.31
CA PHE A 31 10.14 17.32 -8.95
C PHE A 31 9.67 16.05 -9.66
N LEU A 32 10.53 15.04 -9.80
CA LEU A 32 10.22 13.85 -10.57
C LEU A 32 9.51 12.77 -9.73
N PRO A 33 8.51 12.06 -10.28
CA PRO A 33 7.91 10.91 -9.60
C PRO A 33 8.92 9.77 -9.47
N THR A 34 8.63 8.80 -8.60
CA THR A 34 9.54 7.71 -8.24
C THR A 34 10.03 6.92 -9.47
N LYS A 35 9.13 6.57 -10.41
CA LYS A 35 9.50 5.84 -11.62
C LYS A 35 10.50 6.62 -12.49
N ALA A 36 10.30 7.93 -12.64
CA ALA A 36 11.21 8.78 -13.38
C ALA A 36 12.56 8.92 -12.66
N LEU A 37 12.59 9.02 -11.33
CA LEU A 37 13.82 9.00 -10.54
C LEU A 37 14.62 7.71 -10.70
N LEU A 38 13.95 6.56 -10.71
CA LEU A 38 14.61 5.27 -10.92
C LEU A 38 15.27 5.20 -12.31
N ARG A 39 14.63 5.76 -13.34
CA ARG A 39 15.23 5.90 -14.68
C ARG A 39 16.39 6.90 -14.69
N ALA A 40 16.22 8.05 -14.05
CA ALA A 40 17.26 9.07 -13.90
C ALA A 40 18.53 8.52 -13.23
N ALA A 41 18.38 7.59 -12.27
CA ALA A 41 19.50 6.95 -11.59
C ALA A 41 20.38 6.07 -12.50
N CYS A 42 19.94 5.78 -13.72
CA CYS A 42 20.69 5.04 -14.74
C CYS A 42 21.52 5.94 -15.67
N VAL A 43 21.38 7.27 -15.61
CA VAL A 43 22.05 8.21 -16.54
C VAL A 43 23.55 8.31 -16.29
N CYS A 44 23.96 8.74 -15.09
CA CYS A 44 25.37 8.85 -14.70
C CYS A 44 25.54 8.70 -13.18
N ARG A 45 26.79 8.72 -12.68
CA ARG A 45 27.07 8.57 -11.23
C ARG A 45 26.44 9.68 -10.39
N LEU A 46 26.57 10.94 -10.83
CA LEU A 46 25.99 12.08 -10.13
C LEU A 46 24.47 11.94 -10.00
N TRP A 47 23.77 11.69 -11.11
CA TRP A 47 22.32 11.52 -11.14
C TRP A 47 21.85 10.34 -10.31
N ARG A 48 22.60 9.23 -10.30
CA ARG A 48 22.34 8.07 -9.44
C ARG A 48 22.38 8.41 -7.98
N GLU A 49 23.39 9.15 -7.54
CA GLU A 49 23.53 9.54 -6.14
C GLU A 49 22.45 10.53 -5.73
N CYS A 50 22.22 11.57 -6.53
CA CYS A 50 21.18 12.57 -6.29
C CYS A 50 19.79 11.92 -6.25
N ALA A 51 19.44 11.08 -7.22
CA ALA A 51 18.16 10.36 -7.25
C ALA A 51 17.98 9.46 -6.01
N ARG A 52 19.03 8.73 -5.60
CA ARG A 52 19.00 7.90 -4.38
C ARG A 52 18.82 8.73 -3.12
N ARG A 53 19.45 9.91 -3.02
CA ARG A 53 19.26 10.83 -1.89
C ARG A 53 17.83 11.35 -1.86
N THR A 54 17.29 11.82 -3.00
CA THR A 54 15.90 12.25 -3.11
C THR A 54 14.91 11.15 -2.73
N LEU A 55 15.13 9.89 -3.15
CA LEU A 55 14.26 8.78 -2.76
C LEU A 55 14.29 8.50 -1.25
N ARG A 56 15.45 8.67 -0.59
CA ARG A 56 15.57 8.46 0.86
C ARG A 56 14.89 9.54 1.69
N THR A 57 14.84 10.78 1.20
CA THR A 57 14.19 11.88 1.90
C THR A 57 12.66 11.84 1.80
N ARG A 58 12.12 11.07 0.83
CA ARG A 58 10.68 10.92 0.62
C ARG A 58 10.08 9.83 1.52
N GLN A 59 9.93 10.19 2.79
CA GLN A 59 9.44 9.31 3.86
C GLN A 59 7.95 9.52 4.20
N ARG A 60 7.21 10.26 3.36
CA ARG A 60 5.78 10.48 3.57
C ARG A 60 4.98 9.30 3.03
N ILE A 61 4.04 8.81 3.83
CA ILE A 61 3.04 7.84 3.40
C ILE A 61 2.20 8.47 2.29
N ALA A 62 1.92 7.71 1.25
CA ALA A 62 0.95 8.07 0.22
C ALA A 62 -0.21 7.07 0.25
N TRP A 63 -1.35 7.45 -0.33
CA TRP A 63 -2.46 6.53 -0.52
C TRP A 63 -3.01 6.66 -1.93
N VAL A 64 -3.61 5.58 -2.40
CA VAL A 64 -4.38 5.53 -3.64
C VAL A 64 -5.77 5.07 -3.30
N SER A 65 -6.82 5.76 -3.78
CA SER A 65 -8.20 5.32 -3.65
C SER A 65 -8.83 5.09 -5.01
N ALA A 66 -9.74 4.13 -5.06
CA ALA A 66 -10.56 3.78 -6.20
C ALA A 66 -12.02 3.86 -5.77
N LEU A 67 -12.78 4.67 -6.51
CA LEU A 67 -14.19 4.98 -6.28
C LEU A 67 -15.06 4.69 -7.50
N GLU A 68 -14.44 4.55 -8.67
CA GLU A 68 -15.16 4.43 -9.93
C GLU A 68 -15.14 2.98 -10.43
N PRO A 69 -16.32 2.37 -10.65
CA PRO A 69 -16.37 1.15 -11.43
C PRO A 69 -15.86 1.47 -12.84
N GLY A 70 -15.22 0.51 -13.47
CA GLY A 70 -14.83 0.68 -14.87
C GLY A 70 -14.82 -0.65 -15.60
N PRO A 71 -14.19 -0.73 -16.78
CA PRO A 71 -14.35 -1.87 -17.66
C PRO A 71 -14.02 -3.18 -16.94
N ALA A 72 -14.81 -4.22 -17.24
CA ALA A 72 -14.91 -5.47 -16.49
C ALA A 72 -13.62 -6.32 -16.41
N GLU A 73 -12.53 -5.88 -17.03
CA GLU A 73 -11.29 -6.64 -17.16
C GLU A 73 -10.43 -6.63 -15.89
N ASN A 74 -10.46 -5.56 -15.08
CA ASN A 74 -9.63 -5.43 -13.87
C ASN A 74 -10.35 -4.66 -12.75
N HIS A 75 -10.16 -5.11 -11.50
CA HIS A 75 -10.65 -4.42 -10.30
C HIS A 75 -10.27 -2.93 -10.29
N ALA A 76 -11.19 -2.06 -9.88
CA ALA A 76 -11.01 -0.60 -9.85
C ALA A 76 -9.70 -0.17 -9.18
N LEU A 77 -9.37 -0.76 -8.03
CA LEU A 77 -8.12 -0.51 -7.31
C LEU A 77 -6.84 -0.83 -8.11
N VAL A 78 -6.81 -1.92 -8.88
CA VAL A 78 -5.65 -2.28 -9.72
C VAL A 78 -5.39 -1.20 -10.76
N ARG A 79 -6.46 -0.73 -11.40
CA ARG A 79 -6.40 0.32 -12.43
C ARG A 79 -5.99 1.67 -11.84
N ALA A 80 -6.60 2.05 -10.72
CA ALA A 80 -6.24 3.27 -10.00
C ALA A 80 -4.77 3.25 -9.57
N LEU A 81 -4.31 2.14 -8.98
CA LEU A 81 -2.93 1.98 -8.55
C LEU A 81 -1.95 2.05 -9.73
N ALA A 82 -2.24 1.38 -10.85
CA ALA A 82 -1.39 1.43 -12.04
C ALA A 82 -1.20 2.86 -12.56
N ARG A 83 -2.29 3.65 -12.61
CA ARG A 83 -2.28 5.06 -13.05
C ARG A 83 -1.54 5.96 -12.07
N GLU A 84 -1.80 5.81 -10.78
CA GLU A 84 -1.29 6.71 -9.75
C GLU A 84 0.18 6.42 -9.41
N LEU A 85 0.64 5.17 -9.53
CA LEU A 85 2.06 4.83 -9.37
C LEU A 85 2.98 5.54 -10.39
N GLU A 86 2.46 6.06 -11.51
CA GLU A 86 3.24 6.93 -12.41
C GLU A 86 3.50 8.32 -11.84
N LYS A 87 2.65 8.79 -10.93
CA LYS A 87 2.68 10.14 -10.34
C LYS A 87 3.18 10.15 -8.90
N VAL A 88 3.18 9.00 -8.24
CA VAL A 88 3.60 8.87 -6.85
C VAL A 88 5.08 9.24 -6.68
N HIS A 89 5.34 10.01 -5.63
CA HIS A 89 6.69 10.45 -5.27
C HIS A 89 7.34 9.53 -4.23
N VAL A 90 6.63 8.55 -3.69
CA VAL A 90 7.14 7.61 -2.69
C VAL A 90 7.61 6.29 -3.33
N LEU A 91 8.63 5.65 -2.76
CA LEU A 91 9.01 4.27 -3.12
C LEU A 91 8.50 3.33 -2.03
N PRO A 92 7.39 2.60 -2.25
CA PRO A 92 6.81 1.74 -1.23
C PRO A 92 7.74 0.56 -0.89
N GLN A 93 7.89 0.29 0.41
CA GLN A 93 8.46 -0.94 0.96
C GLN A 93 7.38 -1.86 1.52
N THR A 94 6.29 -1.30 2.01
CA THR A 94 5.11 -2.04 2.44
C THR A 94 3.86 -1.40 1.84
N VAL A 95 2.95 -2.21 1.34
CA VAL A 95 1.63 -1.80 0.88
C VAL A 95 0.58 -2.53 1.67
N LEU A 96 -0.33 -1.78 2.28
CA LEU A 96 -1.56 -2.30 2.87
C LEU A 96 -2.70 -1.85 1.98
N TYR A 97 -3.41 -2.79 1.35
CA TYR A 97 -4.61 -2.48 0.58
C TYR A 97 -5.85 -3.06 1.26
N ILE A 98 -6.93 -2.29 1.19
CA ILE A 98 -8.27 -2.73 1.55
C ILE A 98 -9.11 -2.59 0.30
N ALA A 99 -9.70 -3.69 -0.13
CA ALA A 99 -10.69 -3.70 -1.20
C ALA A 99 -12.01 -4.15 -0.60
N ASP A 100 -13.11 -3.70 -1.19
CA ASP A 100 -14.37 -4.34 -0.88
C ASP A 100 -14.35 -5.81 -1.32
N ALA A 101 -15.10 -6.63 -0.60
CA ALA A 101 -15.69 -7.81 -1.20
C ALA A 101 -16.64 -7.27 -2.27
N GLU A 102 -16.82 -7.98 -3.37
CA GLU A 102 -17.93 -7.69 -4.27
C GLU A 102 -19.25 -8.06 -3.55
N THR A 103 -19.62 -7.27 -2.56
CA THR A 103 -20.89 -7.25 -1.85
C THR A 103 -21.77 -6.43 -2.77
N PHE A 104 -22.58 -6.99 -3.66
CA PHE A 104 -23.28 -8.24 -3.65
C PHE A 104 -23.16 -8.87 -5.04
N SER A 105 -23.24 -10.19 -5.13
CA SER A 105 -23.79 -10.82 -6.33
C SER A 105 -25.16 -10.20 -6.59
N GLY A 106 -25.22 -9.22 -7.49
CA GLY A 106 -26.47 -8.67 -7.98
C GLY A 106 -27.33 -9.82 -8.47
N HIS A 107 -28.53 -9.94 -7.91
CA HIS A 107 -29.62 -10.72 -8.47
C HIS A 107 -29.80 -10.28 -9.91
N GLU A 108 -29.37 -11.10 -10.87
CA GLU A 108 -30.10 -11.15 -12.14
C GLU A 108 -31.40 -11.91 -11.83
N GLU A 109 -32.50 -11.19 -11.65
CA GLU A 109 -33.82 -11.74 -11.93
C GLU A 109 -33.88 -12.05 -13.43
N CYS A 110 -33.35 -13.21 -13.82
CA CYS A 110 -33.74 -13.84 -15.06
C CYS A 110 -33.47 -15.33 -14.94
N HIS A 111 -34.50 -16.11 -15.27
CA HIS A 111 -34.44 -17.55 -15.36
C HIS A 111 -33.20 -18.00 -16.15
N GLU A 112 -32.57 -19.07 -15.65
CA GLU A 112 -31.51 -19.87 -16.28
C GLU A 112 -30.05 -19.46 -16.00
N GLN A 113 -29.54 -20.04 -14.91
CA GLN A 113 -28.17 -20.58 -14.77
C GLN A 113 -27.01 -19.75 -15.38
N LYS A 114 -26.61 -18.66 -14.71
CA LYS A 114 -25.26 -18.11 -14.86
C LYS A 114 -24.59 -17.93 -13.50
N LYS A 115 -23.50 -18.65 -13.32
CA LYS A 115 -22.64 -18.59 -12.13
C LYS A 115 -22.12 -17.16 -11.97
N ALA A 116 -22.54 -16.47 -10.91
CA ALA A 116 -21.88 -15.26 -10.43
C ALA A 116 -20.37 -15.58 -10.34
N ARG A 117 -19.58 -14.97 -11.23
CA ARG A 117 -18.14 -15.23 -11.31
C ARG A 117 -17.50 -14.52 -10.12
N LYS A 118 -17.50 -15.17 -8.96
CA LYS A 118 -16.77 -14.75 -7.77
C LYS A 118 -15.36 -14.39 -8.21
N ARG A 119 -15.05 -13.09 -8.35
CA ARG A 119 -13.71 -12.69 -8.80
C ARG A 119 -12.71 -13.24 -7.80
N ASN A 120 -11.70 -13.92 -8.32
CA ASN A 120 -10.73 -14.63 -7.50
C ASN A 120 -9.87 -13.59 -6.79
N SER A 121 -10.07 -13.37 -5.50
CA SER A 121 -9.31 -12.41 -4.69
C SER A 121 -7.79 -12.59 -4.83
N LYS A 122 -7.33 -13.81 -5.15
CA LYS A 122 -5.92 -14.10 -5.46
C LYS A 122 -5.45 -13.48 -6.78
N GLU A 123 -6.27 -13.46 -7.83
CA GLU A 123 -5.91 -12.85 -9.12
C GLU A 123 -5.74 -11.33 -8.98
N THR A 124 -6.64 -10.67 -8.26
CA THR A 124 -6.51 -9.24 -7.93
C THR A 124 -5.25 -8.96 -7.12
N ALA A 125 -4.97 -9.78 -6.10
CA ALA A 125 -3.77 -9.64 -5.29
C ALA A 125 -2.48 -9.79 -6.13
N LEU A 126 -2.42 -10.81 -7.00
CA LEU A 126 -1.30 -11.03 -7.92
C LEU A 126 -1.13 -9.88 -8.93
N ALA A 127 -2.24 -9.31 -9.42
CA ALA A 127 -2.20 -8.15 -10.30
C ALA A 127 -1.64 -6.92 -9.59
N LEU A 128 -2.01 -6.68 -8.32
CA LEU A 128 -1.47 -5.60 -7.50
C LEU A 128 0.03 -5.80 -7.23
N GLU A 129 0.45 -7.01 -6.87
CA GLU A 129 1.87 -7.32 -6.61
C GLU A 129 2.74 -7.04 -7.84
N LYS A 130 2.28 -7.37 -9.04
CA LYS A 130 3.00 -7.10 -10.31
C LYS A 130 3.23 -5.61 -10.57
N LEU A 131 2.43 -4.72 -10.00
CA LEU A 131 2.60 -3.26 -10.14
C LEU A 131 3.66 -2.70 -9.19
N LEU A 132 3.99 -3.43 -8.14
CA LEU A 132 4.83 -2.97 -7.04
C LEU A 132 6.28 -3.44 -7.18
N PRO A 133 7.24 -2.80 -6.49
CA PRO A 133 8.63 -3.24 -6.49
C PRO A 133 8.75 -4.69 -5.95
N LYS A 134 9.65 -5.51 -6.54
CA LYS A 134 9.84 -6.93 -6.17
C LYS A 134 10.12 -7.22 -4.68
N ARG A 135 10.62 -6.23 -3.92
CA ARG A 135 10.92 -6.36 -2.48
C ARG A 135 9.86 -5.69 -1.60
N CYS A 136 8.75 -5.28 -2.19
CA CYS A 136 7.65 -4.64 -1.48
C CYS A 136 6.81 -5.72 -0.80
N GLN A 137 6.58 -5.58 0.50
CA GLN A 137 5.65 -6.42 1.22
C GLN A 137 4.22 -5.99 0.89
N VAL A 138 3.35 -6.92 0.49
CA VAL A 138 1.96 -6.60 0.12
C VAL A 138 0.99 -7.34 1.04
N LEU A 139 0.13 -6.56 1.71
CA LEU A 139 -0.92 -7.04 2.61
C LEU A 139 -2.27 -6.60 2.05
N GLY A 140 -3.16 -7.57 1.87
CA GLY A 140 -4.50 -7.38 1.34
C GLY A 140 -5.57 -7.73 2.33
N LEU A 141 -6.53 -6.83 2.50
CA LEU A 141 -7.72 -7.04 3.31
C LEU A 141 -8.96 -6.89 2.43
N VAL A 142 -9.94 -7.74 2.68
CA VAL A 142 -11.24 -7.70 1.99
C VAL A 142 -12.32 -7.37 3.02
N THR A 143 -13.12 -6.33 2.78
CA THR A 143 -14.17 -5.87 3.70
C THR A 143 -15.53 -5.79 3.00
N PRO A 144 -16.66 -6.02 3.70
CA PRO A 144 -17.99 -5.98 3.07
C PRO A 144 -18.42 -4.58 2.59
N GLY A 145 -17.82 -3.53 3.15
CA GLY A 145 -17.99 -2.15 2.71
C GLY A 145 -16.72 -1.37 3.02
N ILE A 146 -16.58 -0.18 2.43
CA ILE A 146 -15.36 0.60 2.58
C ILE A 146 -15.65 2.10 2.66
N VAL A 147 -15.03 2.76 3.63
CA VAL A 147 -14.97 4.22 3.69
C VAL A 147 -13.64 4.65 3.09
N VAL A 148 -13.69 5.39 1.99
CA VAL A 148 -12.50 5.86 1.28
C VAL A 148 -12.44 7.37 1.24
N THR A 149 -11.24 7.92 1.38
CA THR A 149 -10.99 9.34 1.11
C THR A 149 -10.51 9.49 -0.33
N PRO A 150 -11.27 10.18 -1.21
CA PRO A 150 -10.86 10.40 -2.60
C PRO A 150 -9.49 11.07 -2.68
N MET A 151 -8.63 10.61 -3.60
CA MET A 151 -7.36 11.29 -3.89
C MET A 151 -7.62 12.71 -4.41
N GLY A 152 -6.72 13.65 -4.08
CA GLY A 152 -6.83 15.03 -4.55
C GLY A 152 -6.67 16.02 -3.41
N SER A 153 -7.55 17.03 -3.35
CA SER A 153 -7.46 18.07 -2.33
C SER A 153 -7.68 17.50 -0.93
N SER A 154 -7.01 18.10 0.06
CA SER A 154 -7.18 17.77 1.47
C SER A 154 -8.58 18.07 2.01
N SER A 155 -9.45 18.69 1.22
CA SER A 155 -10.85 18.99 1.55
C SER A 155 -11.82 17.91 1.10
N ASN A 156 -11.36 16.87 0.39
CA ASN A 156 -12.20 15.75 -0.01
C ASN A 156 -12.77 15.06 1.23
N GLN A 157 -14.09 14.94 1.27
CA GLN A 157 -14.77 14.24 2.36
C GLN A 157 -14.65 12.72 2.17
N PRO A 158 -14.48 11.94 3.25
CA PRO A 158 -14.60 10.49 3.20
C PRO A 158 -15.96 10.08 2.64
N GLN A 159 -15.98 9.06 1.80
CA GLN A 159 -17.18 8.50 1.18
C GLN A 159 -17.32 7.04 1.59
N GLU A 160 -18.51 6.68 2.04
CA GLU A 160 -18.88 5.30 2.36
C GLU A 160 -19.44 4.64 1.11
N ILE A 161 -18.83 3.53 0.71
CA ILE A 161 -19.23 2.71 -0.42
C ILE A 161 -19.66 1.35 0.12
N GLU A 162 -20.96 1.10 0.06
CA GLU A 162 -21.58 -0.19 0.42
C GLU A 162 -21.78 -1.09 -0.80
N GLU A 163 -21.96 -0.49 -1.99
CA GLU A 163 -22.20 -1.18 -3.25
C GLU A 163 -21.26 -0.66 -4.34
N GLY A 164 -20.60 -1.56 -5.07
CA GLY A 164 -19.70 -1.22 -6.18
C GLY A 164 -18.30 -1.82 -6.04
N GLU A 165 -17.38 -1.41 -6.92
CA GLU A 165 -15.94 -1.71 -6.78
C GLU A 165 -15.21 -0.50 -6.22
N ALA A 166 -14.71 -0.63 -5.01
CA ALA A 166 -13.96 0.38 -4.29
C ALA A 166 -12.80 -0.24 -3.51
N GLY A 167 -11.84 0.62 -3.19
CA GLY A 167 -10.66 0.19 -2.49
C GLY A 167 -9.70 1.32 -2.23
N PHE A 168 -8.79 1.11 -1.29
CA PHE A 168 -7.64 1.97 -1.15
C PHE A 168 -6.38 1.18 -0.84
N ALA A 169 -5.23 1.75 -1.19
CA ALA A 169 -3.92 1.22 -0.89
C ALA A 169 -3.08 2.29 -0.19
N LEU A 170 -2.55 1.96 0.99
CA LEU A 170 -1.57 2.74 1.71
C LEU A 170 -0.17 2.31 1.27
N LEU A 171 0.64 3.27 0.86
CA LEU A 171 2.00 3.10 0.36
C LEU A 171 2.98 3.60 1.42
N PHE A 172 3.59 2.68 2.15
CA PHE A 172 4.57 3.00 3.19
C PHE A 172 5.99 2.97 2.61
N PRO A 173 6.71 4.10 2.57
CA PRO A 173 8.14 4.09 2.26
C PRO A 173 8.96 3.49 3.39
N LYS A 174 10.28 3.42 3.17
CA LYS A 174 11.22 3.41 4.27
C LYS A 174 11.12 4.73 5.02
N ILE A 175 10.73 4.69 6.29
CA ILE A 175 10.68 5.85 7.17
C ILE A 175 11.77 5.66 8.23
N ASP A 176 12.62 6.67 8.43
CA ASP A 176 13.70 6.55 9.40
C ASP A 176 13.13 6.45 10.81
N GLY A 177 13.66 5.51 11.60
CA GLY A 177 13.18 5.21 12.94
C GLY A 177 11.91 4.37 13.02
N VAL A 178 11.24 4.07 11.89
CA VAL A 178 10.02 3.25 11.87
C VAL A 178 10.31 1.89 11.25
N LYS A 179 9.93 0.83 11.97
CA LYS A 179 9.96 -0.55 11.46
C LYS A 179 8.55 -1.12 11.43
N ILE A 180 8.11 -1.54 10.24
CA ILE A 180 6.84 -2.20 10.05
C ILE A 180 7.09 -3.71 10.07
N HIS A 181 6.39 -4.43 10.94
CA HIS A 181 6.44 -5.89 11.01
C HIS A 181 5.02 -6.43 10.88
N THR A 182 4.90 -7.57 10.23
CA THR A 182 3.63 -8.27 10.03
C THR A 182 3.60 -9.51 10.87
N PHE A 183 2.45 -9.80 11.45
CA PHE A 183 2.23 -11.01 12.22
C PHE A 183 0.89 -11.64 11.81
N HIS A 184 0.77 -12.94 12.03
CA HIS A 184 -0.46 -13.67 11.78
C HIS A 184 -0.66 -14.69 12.90
N PHE A 185 -1.78 -14.57 13.60
CA PHE A 185 -2.17 -15.53 14.63
C PHE A 185 -3.37 -16.33 14.14
N SER A 186 -3.21 -17.64 14.04
CA SER A 186 -4.30 -18.57 13.80
C SER A 186 -4.68 -19.27 15.11
N LYS A 187 -5.98 -19.42 15.34
CA LYS A 187 -6.49 -20.23 16.44
C LYS A 187 -6.25 -21.70 16.09
N ASP A 188 -5.31 -22.33 16.80
CA ASP A 188 -5.12 -23.77 16.73
C ASP A 188 -6.29 -24.46 17.46
N VAL A 189 -6.98 -25.37 16.77
CA VAL A 189 -8.09 -26.12 17.35
C VAL A 189 -7.60 -27.07 18.45
N LYS A 190 -6.32 -27.47 18.42
CA LYS A 190 -5.73 -28.42 19.36
C LYS A 190 -5.19 -27.74 20.64
N ASN A 191 -4.71 -26.50 20.54
CA ASN A 191 -4.18 -25.75 21.67
C ASN A 191 -5.16 -24.67 22.16
N ARG A 192 -5.76 -24.90 23.34
CA ARG A 192 -6.68 -23.95 23.98
C ARG A 192 -5.97 -22.76 24.64
N VAL A 193 -4.65 -22.81 24.75
CA VAL A 193 -3.81 -21.79 25.39
C VAL A 193 -3.14 -20.96 24.30
N PHE A 194 -3.24 -19.63 24.43
CA PHE A 194 -2.57 -18.70 23.53
C PHE A 194 -1.06 -18.80 23.75
N ASP A 195 -0.31 -18.97 22.67
CA ASP A 195 1.13 -19.16 22.74
C ASP A 195 1.83 -17.81 22.92
N GLU A 196 2.22 -17.51 24.17
CA GLU A 196 2.94 -16.29 24.50
C GLU A 196 4.30 -16.16 23.78
N SER A 197 4.90 -17.28 23.35
CA SER A 197 6.17 -17.24 22.62
C SER A 197 5.98 -16.57 21.26
N LYS A 198 4.91 -16.92 20.52
CA LYS A 198 4.54 -16.28 19.25
C LYS A 198 4.25 -14.79 19.41
N PHE A 199 3.73 -14.39 20.57
CA PHE A 199 3.50 -12.98 20.88
C PHE A 199 4.80 -12.20 21.07
N ALA A 200 5.80 -12.82 21.68
CA ALA A 200 7.15 -12.26 21.78
C ALA A 200 7.88 -12.24 20.43
N GLU A 201 7.78 -13.32 19.64
CA GLU A 201 8.36 -13.41 18.28
C GLU A 201 7.78 -12.36 17.34
N ALA A 202 6.49 -12.07 17.44
CA ALA A 202 5.83 -11.00 16.70
C ALA A 202 6.23 -9.58 17.18
N GLY A 203 7.06 -9.48 18.22
CA GLY A 203 7.49 -8.20 18.80
C GLY A 203 6.38 -7.47 19.56
N LEU A 204 5.33 -8.17 19.99
CA LEU A 204 4.18 -7.61 20.73
C LEU A 204 4.38 -7.69 22.26
N LYS A 205 5.25 -8.61 22.71
CA LYS A 205 5.68 -8.71 24.11
C LYS A 205 7.03 -8.01 24.33
N ASN A 206 7.20 -7.34 25.47
CA ASN A 206 8.46 -6.74 25.93
C ASN A 206 9.19 -5.83 24.91
N ASN A 207 8.45 -5.21 23.99
CA ASN A 207 8.99 -4.30 23.00
C ASN A 207 8.70 -2.83 23.40
N PRO A 208 9.70 -2.08 23.89
CA PRO A 208 9.52 -0.68 24.29
C PRO A 208 9.32 0.27 23.10
N ASP A 209 9.72 -0.15 21.89
CA ASP A 209 9.61 0.65 20.67
C ASP A 209 8.25 0.45 19.96
N LEU A 210 7.40 -0.45 20.46
CA LEU A 210 6.09 -0.69 19.89
C LEU A 210 5.16 0.50 20.17
N ARG A 211 4.73 1.20 19.11
CA ARG A 211 3.85 2.38 19.21
C ARG A 211 2.46 2.17 18.64
N VAL A 212 2.34 1.38 17.57
CA VAL A 212 1.08 1.20 16.83
C VAL A 212 0.93 -0.28 16.47
N VAL A 213 -0.27 -0.82 16.68
CA VAL A 213 -0.66 -2.16 16.24
C VAL A 213 -1.93 -2.03 15.40
N LEU A 214 -1.85 -2.46 14.14
CA LEU A 214 -3.01 -2.62 13.27
C LEU A 214 -3.47 -4.09 13.33
N LEU A 215 -4.63 -4.34 13.94
CA LEU A 215 -5.17 -5.68 14.18
C LEU A 215 -6.44 -5.92 13.35
N PHE A 216 -6.35 -6.84 12.40
CA PHE A 216 -7.48 -7.22 11.55
C PHE A 216 -7.94 -8.64 11.86
N GLY A 217 -9.16 -8.78 12.36
CA GLY A 217 -9.78 -10.07 12.65
C GLY A 217 -10.52 -10.59 11.44
N TYR A 218 -10.36 -11.87 11.10
CA TYR A 218 -11.14 -12.55 10.07
C TYR A 218 -11.74 -13.84 10.65
N ASN A 219 -12.89 -14.29 10.13
CA ASN A 219 -13.66 -15.40 10.71
C ASN A 219 -14.07 -15.22 12.18
N SER A 220 -14.39 -14.00 12.63
CA SER A 220 -14.78 -13.75 14.03
C SER A 220 -16.15 -14.31 14.42
N TRP A 221 -16.96 -14.72 13.44
CA TRP A 221 -18.23 -15.43 13.65
C TRP A 221 -18.03 -16.83 14.26
N LYS A 222 -16.81 -17.38 14.26
CA LYS A 222 -16.52 -18.70 14.83
C LYS A 222 -16.55 -18.69 16.35
N THR A 223 -17.02 -19.80 16.94
CA THR A 223 -17.11 -19.97 18.39
C THR A 223 -15.76 -19.75 19.08
N GLY A 224 -15.77 -18.88 20.09
CA GLY A 224 -14.59 -18.52 20.88
C GLY A 224 -13.60 -17.60 20.16
N ALA A 225 -14.00 -16.91 19.09
CA ALA A 225 -13.20 -15.84 18.48
C ALA A 225 -13.04 -14.64 19.41
N THR A 226 -14.10 -14.22 20.10
CA THR A 226 -14.06 -13.12 21.09
C THR A 226 -13.03 -13.39 22.17
N ARG A 227 -13.03 -14.61 22.74
CA ARG A 227 -12.04 -15.03 23.74
C ARG A 227 -10.61 -14.96 23.18
N PHE A 228 -10.41 -15.42 21.95
CA PHE A 228 -9.10 -15.38 21.29
C PHE A 228 -8.63 -13.94 21.03
N LEU A 229 -9.52 -13.05 20.59
CA LEU A 229 -9.21 -11.64 20.41
C LEU A 229 -8.83 -10.98 21.74
N HIS A 230 -9.55 -11.25 22.83
CA HIS A 230 -9.17 -10.74 24.15
C HIS A 230 -7.79 -11.23 24.62
N GLN A 231 -7.39 -12.46 24.29
CA GLN A 231 -6.04 -12.95 24.60
C GLN A 231 -4.94 -12.15 23.88
N ILE A 232 -5.24 -11.55 22.73
CA ILE A 232 -4.30 -10.72 21.96
C ILE A 232 -4.38 -9.24 22.39
N VAL A 233 -5.59 -8.72 22.59
CA VAL A 233 -5.83 -7.28 22.84
C VAL A 233 -5.50 -6.90 24.28
N ASN A 234 -5.85 -7.72 25.27
CA ASN A 234 -5.67 -7.36 26.68
C ASN A 234 -4.19 -7.07 27.02
N PRO A 235 -3.20 -7.89 26.58
CA PRO A 235 -1.78 -7.60 26.82
C PRO A 235 -1.24 -6.33 26.14
N LEU A 236 -1.93 -5.84 25.10
CA LEU A 236 -1.55 -4.60 24.39
C LEU A 236 -2.14 -3.36 25.07
N ASN A 237 -3.29 -3.51 25.71
CA ASN A 237 -4.05 -2.40 26.29
C ASN A 237 -3.37 -1.78 27.53
N GLU A 238 -2.48 -2.53 28.18
CA GLU A 238 -1.73 -2.06 29.35
C GLU A 238 -0.58 -1.10 29.01
N LYS A 239 -0.33 -0.84 27.73
CA LYS A 239 0.82 -0.06 27.24
C LYS A 239 0.35 1.18 26.48
N SER A 240 1.25 2.17 26.37
CA SER A 240 1.05 3.35 25.51
C SER A 240 1.20 2.97 24.02
N ILE A 241 0.27 2.14 23.55
CA ILE A 241 0.20 1.63 22.18
C ILE A 241 -1.13 2.07 21.58
N ILE A 242 -1.09 2.61 20.36
CA ILE A 242 -2.29 2.83 19.55
C ILE A 242 -2.69 1.50 18.95
N LEU A 243 -3.83 0.96 19.38
CA LEU A 243 -4.45 -0.20 18.76
C LEU A 243 -5.57 0.26 17.83
N ALA A 244 -5.47 -0.09 16.55
CA ALA A 244 -6.49 0.19 15.55
C ALA A 244 -6.73 -1.04 14.66
N GLY A 245 -7.84 -1.06 13.93
CA GLY A 245 -8.18 -2.14 13.01
C GLY A 245 -9.65 -2.51 13.09
N GLY A 246 -9.99 -3.73 12.69
CA GLY A 246 -11.40 -4.12 12.59
C GLY A 246 -11.62 -5.52 12.05
N GLN A 247 -12.89 -5.84 11.86
CA GLN A 247 -13.30 -7.10 11.26
C GLN A 247 -13.20 -7.02 9.74
N VAL A 248 -12.57 -8.03 9.14
CA VAL A 248 -12.47 -8.21 7.70
C VAL A 248 -13.04 -9.57 7.31
N GLU A 249 -13.42 -9.73 6.05
CA GLU A 249 -13.93 -11.00 5.54
C GLU A 249 -12.78 -11.99 5.30
N SER A 250 -11.75 -11.52 4.58
CA SER A 250 -10.58 -12.33 4.27
C SER A 250 -9.31 -11.49 4.21
N PHE A 251 -8.19 -12.19 4.26
CA PHE A 251 -6.84 -11.63 4.21
C PHE A 251 -6.02 -12.34 3.15
N THR A 252 -5.20 -11.59 2.43
CA THR A 252 -4.23 -12.09 1.45
C THR A 252 -2.87 -11.50 1.74
N SER A 253 -1.87 -12.34 2.04
CA SER A 253 -0.47 -11.93 2.13
C SER A 253 0.26 -12.44 0.90
N LEU A 254 0.88 -11.52 0.16
CA LEU A 254 1.84 -11.86 -0.88
C LEU A 254 3.18 -11.33 -0.41
N THR A 255 3.85 -12.15 0.41
CA THR A 255 5.28 -12.00 0.62
C THR A 255 5.92 -12.76 -0.52
N SER A 256 6.45 -12.05 -1.52
CA SER A 256 7.32 -12.65 -2.53
C SER A 256 8.39 -13.49 -1.80
N GLU A 257 8.35 -14.82 -1.98
CA GLU A 257 9.40 -15.76 -1.55
C GLU A 257 10.75 -15.42 -2.19
#